data_AF-A0A7S2HD34-F1
#
_entry.id   AF-A0A7S2HD34-F1
#
_cell.length_a   1.000
_cell.length_b   1.000
_cell.length_c   1.000
_cell.angle_alpha   90.00
_cell.angle_beta   90.00
_cell.angle_gamma   90.00
#
_symmetry.space_group_name_H-M   'P 1'
#
loop_
_entity.id
_entity.type
_entity.pdbx_description
1 polymer ?
#
loop_
_entity_poly.entity_id
_entity_poly.type
_entity_poly.pdbx_seq_one_letter_code
_entity_poly.pdbx_strand_id
1 'polypeptide(L)'
;PPFPSRPRQWVFCASPRRAVPCRGLRHCAAPCCLAVAVRNCALRRDRSRSLTQRVPISGMTTSRGPVVGFIDMDCFYVAVERRRDPTLVGLPCAVVQYNSRQVGAAPDLPAEANRRVQGGSGGIIAVSYEARQRGVTRQMNSLEARRQCPDIALVQVPTAFGKADLKIYKNAGDEVVSLLSRRARACEKRSVDEVAIDITPEAERLLRERPWEEELL
;
A
#
# COMPACT_ATOMS: atom_id res chain seq x y z
N PRO A 1 -36.51 17.74 -3.65
CA PRO A 1 -36.65 16.34 -3.15
C PRO A 1 -35.28 15.71 -2.84
N PRO A 2 -35.03 15.23 -1.61
CA PRO A 2 -33.74 14.68 -1.23
C PRO A 2 -33.57 13.25 -1.78
N PHE A 3 -32.42 12.98 -2.38
CA PHE A 3 -32.01 11.64 -2.83
C PHE A 3 -31.75 10.72 -1.62
N PRO A 4 -32.14 9.43 -1.68
CA PRO A 4 -32.10 8.55 -0.53
C PRO A 4 -30.70 8.04 -0.22
N SER A 5 -30.47 7.90 1.08
CA SER A 5 -29.35 7.25 1.75
C SER A 5 -29.40 5.73 1.58
N ARG A 6 -28.30 5.14 1.07
CA ARG A 6 -27.74 3.81 1.44
C ARG A 6 -26.50 3.50 0.59
N PRO A 7 -25.37 3.09 1.18
CA PRO A 7 -24.19 2.68 0.42
C PRO A 7 -24.43 1.28 -0.16
N ARG A 8 -24.32 1.14 -1.49
CA ARG A 8 -24.24 -0.19 -2.12
C ARG A 8 -22.90 -0.81 -1.76
N GLN A 9 -22.93 -1.83 -0.90
CA GLN A 9 -21.81 -2.77 -0.77
C GLN A 9 -21.56 -3.42 -2.13
N TRP A 10 -20.37 -3.19 -2.69
CA TRP A 10 -19.88 -3.93 -3.85
C TRP A 10 -19.08 -5.13 -3.35
N VAL A 11 -19.67 -6.32 -3.45
CA VAL A 11 -18.97 -7.60 -3.23
C VAL A 11 -18.14 -7.92 -4.48
N PHE A 12 -16.84 -8.14 -4.33
CA PHE A 12 -15.99 -8.63 -5.42
C PHE A 12 -15.57 -10.08 -5.20
N CYS A 13 -15.84 -10.90 -6.22
CA CYS A 13 -15.42 -12.29 -6.35
C CYS A 13 -14.01 -12.32 -6.97
N ALA A 14 -13.01 -12.80 -6.23
CA ALA A 14 -11.66 -13.01 -6.74
C ALA A 14 -11.56 -14.37 -7.43
N SER A 15 -11.15 -14.39 -8.70
CA SER A 15 -10.78 -15.62 -9.40
C SER A 15 -9.29 -15.58 -9.75
N PRO A 16 -8.50 -16.64 -9.50
CA PRO A 16 -7.06 -16.61 -9.64
C PRO A 16 -6.65 -16.86 -11.10
N ARG A 17 -5.73 -16.05 -11.65
CA ARG A 17 -5.00 -16.42 -12.87
C ARG A 17 -3.49 -16.36 -12.64
N ARG A 18 -2.86 -17.42 -13.17
CA ARG A 18 -1.45 -17.83 -13.10
C ARG A 18 -0.48 -16.75 -13.57
N ALA A 19 0.68 -16.70 -12.93
CA ALA A 19 1.84 -15.89 -13.32
C ALA A 19 2.62 -16.54 -14.48
N VAL A 20 3.15 -15.71 -15.38
CA VAL A 20 4.18 -16.05 -16.38
C VAL A 20 5.36 -15.09 -16.17
N PRO A 21 6.63 -15.55 -16.19
CA PRO A 21 7.77 -14.71 -15.84
C PRO A 21 8.27 -13.88 -17.04
N CYS A 22 8.54 -12.60 -16.83
CA CYS A 22 9.29 -11.76 -17.76
C CYS A 22 10.79 -11.82 -17.42
N ARG A 23 11.61 -12.31 -18.36
CA ARG A 23 13.06 -12.17 -18.33
C ARG A 23 13.47 -10.84 -18.96
N GLY A 24 14.41 -10.16 -18.30
CA GLY A 24 15.41 -9.30 -18.93
C GLY A 24 14.96 -7.87 -19.23
N LEU A 25 15.46 -6.90 -18.45
CA LEU A 25 16.21 -5.74 -18.94
C LEU A 25 16.90 -5.05 -17.76
N ARG A 26 18.12 -4.58 -18.04
CA ARG A 26 19.13 -4.10 -17.10
C ARG A 26 18.91 -2.63 -16.76
N HIS A 27 19.28 -2.26 -15.53
CA HIS A 27 19.76 -0.97 -15.02
C HIS A 27 19.18 0.33 -15.61
N CYS A 28 18.46 1.07 -14.76
CA CYS A 28 18.49 2.54 -14.73
C CYS A 28 18.42 3.01 -13.27
N ALA A 29 19.22 4.02 -12.93
CA ALA A 29 19.42 4.56 -11.59
C ALA A 29 18.51 5.79 -11.32
N ALA A 30 17.92 5.81 -10.11
CA ALA A 30 17.35 6.94 -9.34
C ALA A 30 16.13 7.73 -9.92
N PRO A 31 15.41 8.54 -9.11
CA PRO A 31 15.18 8.53 -7.65
C PRO A 31 13.68 8.30 -7.31
N CYS A 32 13.35 8.31 -6.01
CA CYS A 32 12.00 8.23 -5.44
C CYS A 32 10.93 9.00 -6.23
N CYS A 33 10.00 8.26 -6.84
CA CYS A 33 8.74 8.83 -7.33
C CYS A 33 7.58 8.08 -6.69
N LEU A 34 6.79 8.83 -5.92
CA LEU A 34 5.44 8.49 -5.51
C LEU A 34 4.64 8.11 -6.77
N ALA A 35 4.40 6.82 -6.98
CA ALA A 35 3.68 6.35 -8.15
C ALA A 35 2.17 6.57 -7.94
N VAL A 36 1.67 7.75 -8.35
CA VAL A 36 0.24 7.98 -8.50
C VAL A 36 -0.25 7.18 -9.71
N ALA A 37 -0.76 5.97 -9.47
CA ALA A 37 -1.35 5.16 -10.53
C ALA A 37 -2.75 5.67 -10.87
N VAL A 38 -2.85 6.56 -11.86
CA VAL A 38 -4.15 6.96 -12.45
C VAL A 38 -4.64 5.81 -13.34
N ARG A 39 -5.52 4.95 -12.81
CA ARG A 39 -6.25 3.98 -13.63
C ARG A 39 -7.59 4.54 -14.06
N ASN A 40 -7.71 4.94 -15.33
CA ASN A 40 -9.00 5.11 -15.98
C ASN A 40 -9.71 3.75 -16.07
N CYS A 41 -10.72 3.55 -15.24
CA CYS A 41 -11.52 2.33 -15.22
C CYS A 41 -12.81 2.56 -16.02
N ALA A 42 -12.74 2.41 -17.35
CA ALA A 42 -13.88 2.11 -18.18
C ALA A 42 -13.38 1.62 -19.55
N LEU A 43 -13.66 0.37 -19.89
CA LEU A 43 -14.11 -0.08 -21.22
C LEU A 43 -14.18 -1.61 -21.24
N ARG A 44 -15.39 -2.13 -21.47
CA ARG A 44 -15.64 -3.55 -21.79
C ARG A 44 -14.90 -3.87 -23.10
N ARG A 45 -14.14 -4.96 -23.11
CA ARG A 45 -13.45 -5.46 -24.31
C ARG A 45 -14.46 -6.12 -25.23
N ASP A 46 -14.87 -5.42 -26.27
CA ASP A 46 -15.38 -6.06 -27.48
C ASP A 46 -14.18 -6.43 -28.38
N ARG A 47 -14.02 -7.72 -28.67
CA ARG A 47 -12.88 -8.26 -29.45
C ARG A 47 -13.30 -8.37 -30.90
N SER A 48 -13.39 -7.24 -31.59
CA SER A 48 -13.54 -7.20 -33.05
C SER A 48 -13.36 -5.77 -33.54
N ARG A 49 -12.13 -5.35 -33.85
CA ARG A 49 -11.82 -4.32 -34.87
C ARG A 49 -10.31 -4.17 -35.03
N SER A 50 -9.88 -4.05 -36.29
CA SER A 50 -8.50 -4.06 -36.74
C SER A 50 -7.70 -2.86 -36.26
N LEU A 51 -6.40 -3.09 -36.08
CA LEU A 51 -5.37 -2.10 -35.83
C LEU A 51 -5.17 -1.25 -37.10
N THR A 52 -5.88 -0.13 -37.21
CA THR A 52 -5.49 1.13 -37.90
C THR A 52 -6.74 1.98 -38.05
N GLN A 53 -7.13 2.69 -37.00
CA GLN A 53 -8.01 3.84 -37.15
C GLN A 53 -7.50 4.93 -36.23
N ARG A 54 -6.93 5.98 -36.82
CA ARG A 54 -6.70 7.25 -36.13
C ARG A 54 -8.08 7.74 -35.70
N VAL A 55 -8.35 7.70 -34.40
CA VAL A 55 -9.61 8.24 -33.85
C VAL A 55 -9.54 9.76 -34.01
N PRO A 56 -10.47 10.40 -34.76
CA PRO A 56 -10.48 11.84 -34.86
C PRO A 56 -10.74 12.43 -33.46
N ILE A 57 -9.85 13.31 -33.00
CA ILE A 57 -10.00 14.08 -31.75
C ILE A 57 -11.00 15.22 -32.01
N SER A 58 -12.21 14.88 -32.45
CA SER A 58 -13.31 15.84 -32.57
C SER A 58 -14.51 15.22 -31.88
N GLY A 59 -14.76 15.68 -30.66
CA GLY A 59 -15.92 15.25 -29.87
C GLY A 59 -15.61 14.47 -28.60
N MET A 60 -14.43 14.62 -27.97
CA MET A 60 -14.33 14.35 -26.54
C MET A 60 -15.16 15.40 -25.82
N THR A 61 -16.44 15.11 -25.58
CA THR A 61 -17.18 15.78 -24.52
C THR A 61 -16.34 15.66 -23.26
N THR A 62 -15.79 16.78 -22.80
CA THR A 62 -15.02 16.84 -21.56
C THR A 62 -15.97 16.68 -20.39
N SER A 63 -16.58 15.50 -20.23
CA SER A 63 -17.09 15.13 -18.91
C SER A 63 -15.83 14.98 -18.06
N ARG A 64 -15.45 16.04 -17.34
CA ARG A 64 -14.35 15.99 -16.38
C ARG A 64 -14.78 15.02 -15.28
N GLY A 65 -14.47 13.74 -15.50
CA GLY A 65 -14.71 12.70 -14.53
C GLY A 65 -13.91 12.99 -13.26
N PRO A 66 -14.29 12.39 -12.11
CA PRO A 66 -13.58 12.61 -10.87
C PRO A 66 -12.11 12.18 -11.00
N VAL A 67 -11.21 13.00 -10.47
CA VAL A 67 -9.80 12.67 -10.33
C VAL A 67 -9.59 12.13 -8.93
N VAL A 68 -9.28 10.84 -8.82
CA VAL A 68 -9.12 10.14 -7.54
C VAL A 68 -7.67 9.74 -7.36
N GLY A 69 -7.08 10.14 -6.24
CA GLY A 69 -5.76 9.71 -5.80
C GLY A 69 -5.86 8.48 -4.90
N PHE A 70 -4.93 7.54 -5.07
CA PHE A 70 -4.72 6.43 -4.13
C PHE A 70 -3.40 6.65 -3.40
N ILE A 71 -3.47 6.68 -2.08
CA ILE A 71 -2.31 6.81 -1.20
C ILE A 71 -2.12 5.48 -0.49
N ASP A 72 -0.96 4.87 -0.69
CA ASP A 72 -0.53 3.62 -0.07
C ASP A 72 0.76 3.93 0.72
N MET A 73 0.82 3.51 1.98
CA MET A 73 1.96 3.80 2.83
C MET A 73 3.07 2.75 2.70
N ASP A 74 4.25 3.27 2.40
CA ASP A 74 5.48 2.50 2.26
C ASP A 74 5.79 1.59 3.45
N CYS A 75 5.82 0.28 3.20
CA CYS A 75 6.14 -0.76 4.19
C CYS A 75 5.49 -0.51 5.57
N PHE A 76 4.20 -0.15 5.57
CA PHE A 76 3.51 0.52 6.68
C PHE A 76 3.84 0.00 8.09
N TYR A 77 3.78 -1.30 8.34
CA TYR A 77 4.03 -1.83 9.69
C TYR A 77 5.46 -1.59 10.14
N VAL A 78 6.44 -1.68 9.23
CA VAL A 78 7.83 -1.33 9.53
C VAL A 78 7.97 0.16 9.85
N ALA A 79 7.26 1.03 9.14
CA ALA A 79 7.28 2.47 9.42
C ALA A 79 6.70 2.78 10.81
N VAL A 80 5.62 2.10 11.22
CA VAL A 80 5.05 2.20 12.58
C VAL A 80 6.07 1.75 13.62
N GLU A 81 6.76 0.63 13.40
CA GLU A 81 7.79 0.15 14.33
C GLU A 81 9.00 1.07 14.40
N ARG A 82 9.47 1.62 13.27
CA ARG A 82 10.55 2.62 13.22
C ARG A 82 10.20 3.91 13.98
N ARG A 83 8.93 4.32 13.96
CA ARG A 83 8.47 5.47 14.77
C ARG A 83 8.55 5.16 16.27
N ARG A 84 8.34 3.91 16.69
CA ARG A 84 8.42 3.49 18.10
C ARG A 84 9.84 3.20 18.56
N ASP A 85 10.66 2.61 17.70
CA ASP A 85 12.07 2.32 17.93
C ASP A 85 12.91 2.95 16.80
N PRO A 86 13.40 4.19 17.00
CA PRO A 86 14.19 4.92 16.01
C PRO A 86 15.49 4.21 15.62
N THR A 87 15.98 3.26 16.43
CA THR A 87 17.21 2.52 16.12
C THR A 87 17.02 1.51 14.98
N LEU A 88 15.79 1.32 14.47
CA LEU A 88 15.47 0.52 13.29
C LEU A 88 15.56 1.29 11.97
N VAL A 89 15.75 2.62 12.01
CA VAL A 89 15.82 3.45 10.81
C VAL A 89 17.11 3.13 10.04
N GLY A 90 16.99 2.90 8.73
CA GLY A 90 18.10 2.55 7.84
C GLY A 90 18.58 1.10 7.95
N LEU A 91 18.08 0.32 8.91
CA LEU A 91 18.41 -1.10 9.04
C LEU A 91 17.45 -1.98 8.24
N PRO A 92 17.93 -3.12 7.68
CA PRO A 92 17.06 -4.19 7.21
C PRO A 92 16.14 -4.65 8.34
N CYS A 93 14.86 -4.40 8.19
CA CYS A 93 13.84 -4.67 9.19
C CYS A 93 12.64 -5.42 8.60
N ALA A 94 12.05 -6.32 9.38
CA ALA A 94 10.78 -6.97 9.07
C ALA A 94 9.91 -7.10 10.32
N VAL A 95 8.59 -6.97 10.12
CA VAL A 95 7.59 -7.22 11.16
C VAL A 95 7.09 -8.65 11.02
N VAL A 96 7.07 -9.38 12.13
CA VAL A 96 6.71 -10.80 12.18
C VAL A 96 5.49 -11.01 13.07
N GLN A 97 4.62 -11.89 12.63
CA GLN A 97 3.45 -12.30 13.39
C GLN A 97 3.68 -13.69 13.99
N TYR A 98 3.28 -13.87 15.24
CA TYR A 98 3.32 -15.16 15.92
C TYR A 98 2.62 -16.27 15.11
N ASN A 99 3.25 -17.43 15.03
CA ASN A 99 2.67 -18.60 14.37
C ASN A 99 1.94 -19.49 15.39
N SER A 100 0.65 -19.21 15.59
CA SER A 100 -0.20 -19.94 16.53
C SER A 100 -0.36 -21.43 16.21
N ARG A 101 -0.15 -21.83 14.95
CA ARG A 101 -0.24 -23.24 14.53
C ARG A 101 0.89 -24.10 15.06
N GLN A 102 2.02 -23.51 15.43
CA GLN A 102 3.20 -24.27 15.87
C GLN A 102 3.45 -24.19 17.37
N VAL A 103 3.03 -23.12 18.04
CA VAL A 103 3.48 -22.82 19.42
C VAL A 103 2.30 -22.59 20.39
N GLY A 104 1.05 -22.71 19.91
CA GLY A 104 -0.15 -22.60 20.75
C GLY A 104 -0.67 -21.16 20.88
N ALA A 105 -1.15 -20.78 22.07
CA ALA A 105 -1.56 -19.41 22.34
C ALA A 105 -0.33 -18.50 22.44
N ALA A 106 -0.37 -17.34 21.77
CA ALA A 106 0.73 -16.39 21.88
C ALA A 106 0.81 -15.86 23.32
N PRO A 107 1.99 -15.85 23.96
CA PRO A 107 2.14 -15.17 25.26
C PRO A 107 1.81 -13.69 25.09
N ASP A 108 1.26 -13.06 26.12
CA ASP A 108 0.98 -11.63 26.06
C ASP A 108 2.30 -10.84 25.94
N LEU A 109 2.35 -9.95 24.95
CA LEU A 109 3.50 -9.11 24.64
C LEU A 109 2.96 -7.70 24.35
N PRO A 110 3.00 -6.78 25.33
CA PRO A 110 2.46 -5.44 25.16
C PRO A 110 3.27 -4.64 24.14
N ALA A 111 2.66 -3.62 23.56
CA ALA A 111 3.27 -2.86 22.47
C ALA A 111 4.50 -2.04 22.90
N GLU A 112 4.60 -1.74 24.19
CA GLU A 112 5.63 -0.95 24.87
C GLU A 112 6.87 -1.80 25.20
N ALA A 113 6.76 -3.12 25.17
CA ALA A 113 7.88 -4.01 25.44
C ALA A 113 8.94 -3.95 24.33
N ASN A 114 10.14 -4.43 24.63
CA ASN A 114 11.12 -4.75 23.59
C ASN A 114 10.65 -5.99 22.83
N ARG A 115 10.16 -5.78 21.60
CA ARG A 115 9.60 -6.82 20.73
C ARG A 115 10.57 -7.32 19.66
N ARG A 116 11.87 -6.99 19.78
CA ARG A 116 12.89 -7.53 18.88
C ARG A 116 13.09 -9.02 19.16
N VAL A 117 13.09 -9.82 18.10
CA VAL A 117 13.24 -11.27 18.20
C VAL A 117 14.44 -11.78 17.41
N GLN A 118 15.14 -12.75 18.00
CA GLN A 118 16.33 -13.35 17.38
C GLN A 118 16.03 -14.49 16.41
N GLY A 119 14.77 -14.92 16.32
CA GLY A 119 14.35 -16.01 15.45
C GLY A 119 12.93 -16.47 15.78
N GLY A 120 12.57 -17.64 15.27
CA GLY A 120 11.26 -18.26 15.46
C GLY A 120 10.64 -18.67 14.13
N SER A 121 9.40 -19.15 14.19
CA SER A 121 8.62 -19.55 13.01
C SER A 121 7.53 -18.55 12.64
N GLY A 122 7.60 -17.35 13.23
CA GLY A 122 6.69 -16.25 12.93
C GLY A 122 6.76 -15.88 11.45
N GLY A 123 5.59 -15.74 10.83
CA GLY A 123 5.45 -15.34 9.44
C GLY A 123 5.68 -13.84 9.29
N ILE A 124 6.42 -13.45 8.26
CA ILE A 124 6.67 -12.03 7.98
C ILE A 124 5.41 -11.38 7.41
N ILE A 125 5.03 -10.23 7.93
CA ILE A 125 3.84 -9.49 7.48
C ILE A 125 4.18 -8.15 6.85
N ALA A 126 5.36 -7.60 7.13
CA ALA A 126 5.89 -6.42 6.44
C ALA A 126 7.41 -6.47 6.36
N VAL A 127 7.96 -5.91 5.28
CA VAL A 127 9.39 -5.93 4.98
C VAL A 127 9.83 -4.56 4.53
N SER A 128 10.89 -4.04 5.15
CA SER A 128 11.59 -2.82 4.78
C SER A 128 12.19 -2.91 3.38
N TYR A 129 12.41 -1.77 2.73
CA TYR A 129 13.06 -1.75 1.42
C TYR A 129 14.50 -2.28 1.47
N GLU A 130 15.22 -2.00 2.54
CA GLU A 130 16.59 -2.46 2.78
C GLU A 130 16.66 -4.00 2.88
N ALA A 131 15.67 -4.63 3.52
CA ALA A 131 15.58 -6.09 3.57
C ALA A 131 15.09 -6.69 2.24
N ARG A 132 14.18 -6.03 1.52
CA ARG A 132 13.73 -6.47 0.18
C ARG A 132 14.86 -6.51 -0.83
N GLN A 133 15.78 -5.53 -0.80
CA GLN A 133 16.98 -5.50 -1.64
C GLN A 133 17.88 -6.73 -1.42
N ARG A 134 17.80 -7.34 -0.23
CA ARG A 134 18.53 -8.56 0.15
C ARG A 134 17.73 -9.84 -0.08
N GLY A 135 16.60 -9.75 -0.78
CA GLY A 135 15.77 -10.88 -1.18
C GLY A 135 14.63 -11.23 -0.22
N VAL A 136 14.54 -10.57 0.94
CA VAL A 136 13.53 -10.90 1.95
C VAL A 136 12.13 -10.52 1.46
N THR A 137 11.18 -11.44 1.60
CA THR A 137 9.78 -11.24 1.16
C THR A 137 8.77 -11.57 2.26
N ARG A 138 7.53 -11.10 2.09
CA ARG A 138 6.42 -11.34 3.02
C ARG A 138 6.00 -12.81 3.12
N GLN A 139 6.40 -13.68 2.19
CA GLN A 139 6.03 -15.10 2.24
C GLN A 139 6.98 -15.93 3.13
N MET A 140 8.07 -15.32 3.59
CA MET A 140 9.07 -16.00 4.40
C MET A 140 8.68 -16.02 5.87
N ASN A 141 9.17 -17.03 6.58
CA ASN A 141 9.24 -17.01 8.03
C ASN A 141 10.53 -16.32 8.51
N SER A 142 10.58 -16.09 9.82
CA SER A 142 11.71 -15.43 10.49
C SER A 142 13.06 -16.13 10.26
N LEU A 143 13.08 -17.47 10.18
CA LEU A 143 14.29 -18.24 9.92
C LEU A 143 14.77 -18.08 8.47
N GLU A 144 13.85 -18.15 7.51
CA GLU A 144 14.15 -17.97 6.08
C GLU A 144 14.69 -16.57 5.79
N ALA A 145 14.08 -15.53 6.37
CA ALA A 145 14.56 -14.17 6.21
C ALA A 145 15.95 -13.97 6.81
N ARG A 146 16.25 -14.58 7.96
CA ARG A 146 17.60 -14.54 8.56
C ARG A 146 18.64 -15.27 7.71
N ARG A 147 18.27 -16.35 7.03
CA ARG A 147 19.18 -17.02 6.09
C ARG A 147 19.56 -16.10 4.92
N GLN A 148 18.66 -15.23 4.48
CA GLN A 148 18.92 -14.28 3.39
C GLN A 148 19.58 -12.99 3.86
N CYS A 149 19.23 -12.53 5.06
CA CYS A 149 19.73 -11.30 5.68
C CYS A 149 20.06 -11.60 7.14
N PRO A 150 21.29 -12.06 7.46
CA PRO A 150 21.66 -12.49 8.82
C PRO A 150 21.54 -11.40 9.89
N ASP A 151 21.72 -10.15 9.49
CA ASP A 151 21.63 -8.92 10.29
C ASP A 151 20.22 -8.30 10.33
N ILE A 152 19.19 -8.99 9.80
CA ILE A 152 17.83 -8.45 9.79
C ILE A 152 17.28 -8.26 11.21
N ALA A 153 16.76 -7.06 11.47
CA ALA A 153 15.97 -6.79 12.66
C ALA A 153 14.55 -7.34 12.47
N LEU A 154 14.18 -8.31 13.31
CA LEU A 154 12.82 -8.85 13.33
C LEU A 154 12.07 -8.27 14.52
N VAL A 155 10.87 -7.74 14.27
CA VAL A 155 10.00 -7.15 15.29
C VAL A 155 8.69 -7.91 15.36
N GLN A 156 8.41 -8.50 16.51
CA GLN A 156 7.20 -9.27 16.77
C GLN A 156 6.00 -8.34 16.96
N VAL A 157 4.88 -8.61 16.30
CA VAL A 157 3.59 -7.92 16.53
C VAL A 157 3.16 -8.08 18.00
N PRO A 158 2.60 -7.04 18.66
CA PRO A 158 2.10 -7.18 20.02
C PRO A 158 1.07 -8.30 20.11
N THR A 159 0.97 -8.95 21.25
CA THR A 159 0.03 -10.05 21.47
C THR A 159 -0.74 -9.84 22.76
N ALA A 160 -2.02 -10.11 22.72
CA ALA A 160 -2.92 -10.00 23.87
C ALA A 160 -4.00 -11.07 23.74
N PHE A 161 -4.37 -11.70 24.85
CA PHE A 161 -5.41 -12.73 24.90
C PHE A 161 -5.15 -13.88 23.91
N GLY A 162 -3.89 -14.29 23.81
CA GLY A 162 -3.48 -15.41 22.94
C GLY A 162 -3.45 -15.09 21.43
N LYS A 163 -3.63 -13.84 21.02
CA LYS A 163 -3.74 -13.42 19.61
C LYS A 163 -2.90 -12.17 19.32
N ALA A 164 -2.66 -11.92 18.04
CA ALA A 164 -2.03 -10.68 17.59
C ALA A 164 -2.92 -9.46 17.89
N ASP A 165 -2.36 -8.47 18.58
CA ASP A 165 -2.96 -7.16 18.79
C ASP A 165 -2.42 -6.17 17.76
N LEU A 166 -3.29 -5.78 16.82
CA LEU A 166 -2.96 -4.87 15.72
C LEU A 166 -3.38 -3.42 15.98
N LYS A 167 -3.81 -3.07 17.20
CA LYS A 167 -4.31 -1.73 17.53
C LYS A 167 -3.31 -0.64 17.17
N ILE A 168 -2.01 -0.83 17.45
CA ILE A 168 -0.99 0.19 17.16
C ILE A 168 -0.92 0.54 15.67
N TYR A 169 -1.09 -0.45 14.78
CA TYR A 169 -1.07 -0.23 13.34
C TYR A 169 -2.39 0.38 12.86
N LYS A 170 -3.53 -0.07 13.41
CA LYS A 170 -4.84 0.50 13.10
C LYS A 170 -4.90 1.99 13.46
N ASN A 171 -4.47 2.33 14.67
CA ASN A 171 -4.42 3.71 15.17
C ASN A 171 -3.51 4.58 14.30
N ALA A 172 -2.33 4.09 13.92
CA ALA A 172 -1.43 4.83 13.03
C ALA A 172 -2.06 5.08 11.64
N GLY A 173 -2.83 4.12 11.12
CA GLY A 173 -3.57 4.30 9.86
C GLY A 173 -4.70 5.33 10.00
N ASP A 174 -5.38 5.35 11.15
CA ASP A 174 -6.42 6.35 11.46
C ASP A 174 -5.83 7.76 11.61
N GLU A 175 -4.62 7.90 12.17
CA GLU A 175 -3.90 9.18 12.23
C GLU A 175 -3.63 9.74 10.82
N VAL A 176 -3.24 8.88 9.88
CA VAL A 176 -2.98 9.29 8.48
C VAL A 176 -4.27 9.70 7.79
N VAL A 177 -5.34 8.93 7.94
CA VAL A 177 -6.66 9.28 7.39
C VAL A 177 -7.16 10.61 7.98
N SER A 178 -6.97 10.84 9.28
CA SER A 178 -7.29 12.10 9.96
C SER A 178 -6.50 13.29 9.41
N LEU A 179 -5.24 13.08 9.01
CA LEU A 179 -4.45 14.11 8.33
C LEU A 179 -4.98 14.41 6.92
N LEU A 180 -5.25 13.36 6.14
CA LEU A 180 -5.72 13.50 4.76
C LEU A 180 -7.11 14.14 4.67
N SER A 181 -8.01 13.79 5.59
CA SER A 181 -9.38 14.33 5.63
C SER A 181 -9.45 15.83 5.90
N ARG A 182 -8.39 16.45 6.43
CA ARG A 182 -8.31 17.91 6.62
C ARG A 182 -8.15 18.69 5.31
N ARG A 183 -7.67 18.04 4.25
CA ARG A 183 -7.34 18.70 2.97
C ARG A 183 -8.10 18.13 1.78
N ALA A 184 -8.39 16.84 1.79
CA ALA A 184 -9.17 16.20 0.74
C ALA A 184 -10.66 16.54 0.91
N ARG A 185 -11.35 16.78 -0.21
CA ARG A 185 -12.81 16.97 -0.23
C ARG A 185 -13.56 15.74 0.29
N ALA A 186 -13.08 14.56 -0.10
CA ALA A 186 -13.58 13.27 0.34
C ALA A 186 -12.41 12.31 0.51
N CYS A 187 -12.51 11.44 1.51
CA CYS A 187 -11.47 10.50 1.90
C CYS A 187 -12.13 9.17 2.30
N GLU A 188 -11.72 8.07 1.68
CA GLU A 188 -12.21 6.72 1.96
C GLU A 188 -11.04 5.83 2.37
N LYS A 189 -11.06 5.34 3.61
CA LYS A 189 -10.08 4.35 4.10
C LYS A 189 -10.38 2.98 3.45
N ARG A 190 -9.40 2.43 2.73
CA ARG A 190 -9.53 1.18 1.94
C ARG A 190 -8.94 -0.02 2.67
N SER A 191 -7.83 0.19 3.37
CA SER A 191 -7.17 -0.80 4.22
C SER A 191 -6.59 -0.11 5.45
N VAL A 192 -5.74 -0.79 6.21
CA VAL A 192 -5.00 -0.17 7.31
C VAL A 192 -4.06 0.93 6.81
N ASP A 193 -3.55 0.79 5.59
CA ASP A 193 -2.51 1.63 5.00
C ASP A 193 -2.86 2.29 3.66
N GLU A 194 -4.03 1.98 3.10
CA GLU A 194 -4.50 2.52 1.83
C GLU A 194 -5.68 3.47 2.02
N VAL A 195 -5.62 4.61 1.33
CA VAL A 195 -6.63 5.65 1.37
C VAL A 195 -6.91 6.17 -0.05
N ALA A 196 -8.18 6.24 -0.43
CA ALA A 196 -8.62 6.90 -1.65
C ALA A 196 -9.08 8.33 -1.34
N ILE A 197 -8.64 9.30 -2.14
CA ILE A 197 -8.97 10.72 -1.95
C ILE A 197 -9.50 11.36 -3.25
N ASP A 198 -10.54 12.19 -3.13
CA ASP A 198 -11.02 13.02 -4.24
C ASP A 198 -10.14 14.27 -4.36
N ILE A 199 -9.34 14.32 -5.43
CA ILE A 199 -8.45 15.44 -5.76
C ILE A 199 -8.97 16.26 -6.94
N THR A 200 -10.22 16.04 -7.38
CA THR A 200 -10.85 16.78 -8.49
C THR A 200 -10.74 18.30 -8.30
N PRO A 201 -11.07 18.88 -7.12
CA PRO A 201 -11.00 20.33 -6.95
C PRO A 201 -9.58 20.88 -7.12
N GLU A 202 -8.57 20.14 -6.65
CA GLU A 202 -7.18 20.56 -6.71
C GLU A 202 -6.60 20.41 -8.12
N ALA A 203 -6.95 19.33 -8.83
CA ALA A 203 -6.60 19.14 -10.23
C ALA A 203 -7.20 20.26 -11.11
N GLU A 204 -8.47 20.62 -10.88
CA GLU A 204 -9.12 21.72 -11.60
C GLU A 204 -8.50 23.09 -11.27
N ARG A 205 -8.08 23.31 -10.02
CA ARG A 205 -7.36 24.52 -9.60
C ARG A 205 -6.04 24.65 -10.36
N LEU A 206 -5.22 23.59 -10.35
CA LEU A 206 -3.93 23.57 -11.04
C LEU A 206 -4.08 23.79 -12.56
N LEU A 207 -5.07 23.16 -13.20
CA LEU A 207 -5.33 23.36 -14.63
C LEU A 207 -5.75 24.80 -14.99
N ARG A 208 -6.33 25.56 -14.06
CA ARG A 208 -6.67 26.98 -14.27
C ARG A 208 -5.47 27.89 -14.07
N GLU A 209 -4.62 27.59 -13.10
CA GLU A 209 -3.47 28.42 -12.72
C GLU A 209 -2.24 28.18 -13.61
N ARG A 210 -2.11 26.98 -14.17
CA ARG A 210 -1.00 26.57 -15.03
C ARG A 210 -1.57 25.94 -16.30
N PRO A 211 -1.78 26.73 -17.37
CA PRO A 211 -2.07 26.21 -18.69
C PRO A 211 -0.95 25.26 -19.09
N TRP A 212 -1.27 23.97 -19.20
CA TRP A 212 -0.30 22.91 -19.49
C TRP A 212 0.27 23.03 -20.92
N GLU A 213 -0.37 23.83 -21.78
CA GLU A 213 0.14 24.18 -23.11
C GLU A 213 1.48 24.93 -23.06
N GLU A 214 1.80 25.64 -21.98
CA GLU A 214 3.06 26.39 -21.82
C GLU A 214 4.23 25.53 -21.28
N GLU A 215 3.96 24.33 -20.74
CA GLU A 215 4.98 23.45 -20.13
C GLU A 215 5.48 22.32 -21.06
N LEU A 216 4.81 22.11 -22.20
CA LEU A 216 5.16 21.06 -23.18
C LEU A 216 5.90 21.59 -24.41
N LEU A 217 6.21 22.89 -24.44
CA LEU A 217 7.03 23.57 -25.45
C LEU A 217 8.37 23.99 -24.84
#